data_AF-A0A238KL12-F1
#
_entry.id   AF-A0A238KL12-F1
#
_cell.length_a   1.000
_cell.length_b   1.000
_cell.length_c   1.000
_cell.angle_alpha   90.00
_cell.angle_beta   90.00
_cell.angle_gamma   90.00
#
_symmetry.space_group_name_H-M   'P 1'
#
loop_
_entity.id
_entity.type
_entity.pdbx_description
1 polymer ?
#
loop_
_entity_poly.entity_id
_entity_poly.type
_entity_poly.pdbx_seq_one_letter_code
_entity_poly.pdbx_strand_id
1 'polypeptide(L)' 'MKHVPKDTTDDALIQEFLNKGGTVTKGKTKPQKPELGLSKGVWGQTLTKEEKAARDKLKK' A
#
# COMPACT_ATOMS: atom_id res chain seq x y z
N MET A 1 12.42 8.30 -18.84
CA MET A 1 13.18 9.32 -18.08
C MET A 1 14.39 8.63 -17.47
N LYS A 2 15.60 9.18 -17.64
CA LYS A 2 16.80 8.64 -16.98
C LYS A 2 16.73 9.03 -15.50
N HIS A 3 16.83 8.05 -14.60
CA HIS A 3 17.00 8.31 -13.17
C HIS A 3 18.44 8.81 -12.97
N VAL A 4 18.59 10.10 -12.69
CA VAL A 4 19.85 10.68 -12.25
C VAL A 4 19.83 10.59 -10.73
N PRO A 5 20.66 9.74 -10.10
CA PRO A 5 20.77 9.72 -8.64
C PRO A 5 21.25 11.09 -8.19
N LYS A 6 20.49 11.75 -7.32
CA LYS A 6 20.95 12.97 -6.65
C LYS A 6 21.88 12.57 -5.52
N ASP A 7 22.93 13.33 -5.27
CA ASP A 7 24.00 13.00 -4.31
C ASP A 7 23.51 12.69 -2.89
N THR A 8 22.34 13.18 -2.51
CA THR A 8 21.58 12.70 -1.35
C THR A 8 20.82 11.44 -1.72
N THR A 9 21.55 10.35 -1.98
CA THR A 9 20.95 9.02 -2.20
C THR A 9 20.00 8.74 -1.03
N ASP A 10 18.78 8.28 -1.31
CA ASP A 10 17.74 8.09 -0.28
C ASP A 10 18.25 7.30 0.94
N ASP A 11 19.16 6.34 0.72
CA ASP A 11 19.83 5.58 1.78
C ASP A 11 20.63 6.44 2.77
N ALA A 12 21.32 7.48 2.30
CA ALA A 12 22.09 8.37 3.16
C ALA A 12 21.17 9.17 4.10
N LEU A 13 20.02 9.62 3.58
CA LEU A 13 19.00 10.33 4.36
C LEU A 13 18.33 9.40 5.37
N ILE A 14 18.04 8.15 4.96
CA ILE A 14 17.48 7.12 5.85
C ILE A 14 18.47 6.82 6.98
N GLN A 15 19.75 6.66 6.69
CA GLN A 15 20.78 6.41 7.70
C GLN A 15 20.94 7.59 8.66
N GLU A 16 20.96 8.82 8.17
CA GLU A 16 21.02 10.01 9.04
C GLU A 16 19.80 10.11 9.96
N PHE A 17 18.60 9.81 9.46
CA PHE A 17 17.38 9.75 10.26
C PHE A 17 17.46 8.69 11.37
N LEU A 18 17.95 7.49 11.05
CA LEU A 18 18.12 6.41 12.04
C LEU A 18 19.21 6.74 13.07
N ASN A 19 20.34 7.32 12.64
CA ASN A 19 21.46 7.69 13.52
C ASN A 19 21.10 8.82 14.49
N LYS A 20 20.18 9.72 14.12
CA LYS A 20 19.62 10.75 15.01
C LYS A 20 18.55 10.23 15.97
N GLY A 21 18.32 8.91 16.00
CA GLY A 21 17.34 8.25 16.88
C GLY A 21 15.93 8.18 16.29
N GLY A 22 15.76 8.44 14.99
CA GLY A 22 14.49 8.23 14.28
C GLY A 22 14.18 6.73 14.15
N THR A 23 12.89 6.38 14.23
CA THR A 23 12.44 4.99 14.13
C THR A 23 11.47 4.81 12.98
N VAL A 24 11.77 3.86 12.09
CA VAL A 24 10.83 3.45 11.04
C VAL A 24 9.83 2.47 11.64
N THR A 25 8.59 2.92 11.85
CA THR A 25 7.50 2.06 12.31
C THR A 25 6.61 1.69 11.15
N LYS A 26 6.45 0.38 10.91
CA LYS A 26 5.42 -0.11 9.99
C LYS A 26 4.13 -0.26 10.79
N GLY A 27 3.25 0.73 10.69
CA GLY A 27 1.92 0.64 11.28
C GLY A 27 1.19 -0.59 10.75
N LYS A 28 0.45 -1.29 11.62
CA LYS A 28 -0.46 -2.37 11.18
C LYS A 28 -1.58 -1.74 10.36
N THR A 29 -1.42 -1.70 9.05
CA THR A 29 -2.49 -1.29 8.15
C THR A 29 -3.59 -2.35 8.22
N LYS A 30 -4.83 -1.92 8.48
CA LYS A 30 -5.98 -2.83 8.38
C LYS A 30 -5.96 -3.46 6.99
N PRO A 31 -6.18 -4.78 6.86
CA PRO A 31 -6.31 -5.39 5.55
C PRO A 31 -7.37 -4.62 4.78
N GLN A 32 -7.03 -4.29 3.55
CA GLN A 32 -7.91 -3.52 2.73
C GLN A 32 -9.24 -4.25 2.57
N LYS A 33 -10.35 -3.53 2.70
CA LYS A 33 -11.64 -4.19 2.61
C LYS A 33 -11.74 -4.83 1.23
N PRO A 34 -12.09 -6.11 1.12
CA PRO A 34 -12.11 -6.83 -0.15
C PRO A 34 -13.21 -6.35 -1.11
N GLU A 35 -14.03 -5.37 -0.68
CA GLU A 35 -15.02 -4.67 -1.51
C GLU A 35 -14.46 -3.38 -2.14
N LEU A 36 -13.34 -2.87 -1.64
CA LEU A 36 -12.61 -1.71 -2.17
C LEU A 36 -11.48 -2.25 -3.04
N GLY A 37 -11.73 -2.38 -4.34
CA GLY A 37 -10.69 -2.78 -5.29
C GLY A 37 -9.70 -1.64 -5.52
N LEU A 38 -8.40 -1.95 -5.52
CA LEU A 38 -7.32 -0.98 -5.81
C LEU A 38 -6.97 -0.84 -7.29
N SER A 39 -7.63 -1.58 -8.18
CA SER A 39 -7.31 -1.54 -9.61
C SER A 39 -7.73 -0.21 -10.24
N LYS A 40 -6.96 0.23 -11.24
CA LYS A 40 -7.26 1.42 -12.05
C LYS A 40 -8.67 1.28 -12.63
N GLY A 41 -9.60 2.16 -12.23
CA GLY A 41 -11.01 2.14 -12.62
C GLY A 41 -12.00 1.60 -11.58
N VAL A 42 -11.52 1.06 -10.44
CA VAL A 42 -12.38 0.55 -9.34
C VAL A 42 -12.42 1.51 -8.16
N TRP A 43 -11.67 2.61 -8.22
CA TRP A 43 -11.64 3.61 -7.16
C TRP A 43 -13.03 4.25 -6.95
N GLY A 44 -13.65 3.97 -5.80
CA GLY A 44 -15.00 4.43 -5.45
C GLY A 44 -16.15 3.49 -5.78
N GLN A 45 -15.88 2.32 -6.38
CA GLN A 45 -16.89 1.30 -6.70
C GLN A 45 -16.83 0.15 -5.69
N THR A 46 -17.99 -0.24 -5.14
CA THR A 46 -18.12 -1.42 -4.28
C THR A 46 -18.76 -2.57 -5.03
N LEU A 47 -18.36 -3.81 -4.73
CA LEU A 47 -19.00 -5.02 -5.26
C LEU A 47 -20.52 -5.00 -5.03
N THR A 48 -21.28 -5.45 -6.02
CA THR A 48 -22.71 -5.75 -5.92
C THR A 48 -22.98 -6.94 -4.99
N LYS A 49 -24.24 -7.19 -4.62
CA LYS A 49 -24.58 -8.28 -3.67
C LYS A 49 -24.19 -9.64 -4.22
N GLU A 50 -24.39 -9.83 -5.52
CA GLU A 50 -24.13 -11.05 -6.27
C GLU A 50 -22.61 -11.32 -6.34
N GLU A 51 -21.82 -10.29 -6.62
CA GLU A 51 -20.35 -10.37 -6.62
C GLU A 51 -19.78 -10.64 -5.23
N LYS A 52 -20.37 -10.07 -4.17
CA LYS A 52 -20.00 -10.38 -2.78
C LYS A 52 -20.27 -11.86 -2.46
N ALA A 53 -21.44 -12.38 -2.83
CA ALA A 53 -21.80 -13.78 -2.60
C ALA A 53 -20.88 -14.76 -3.35
N ALA A 54 -20.53 -14.45 -4.61
CA ALA A 54 -19.58 -15.26 -5.39
C ALA A 54 -18.18 -15.28 -4.75
N ARG A 55 -17.67 -14.12 -4.30
CA ARG A 55 -16.38 -14.01 -3.61
C ARG A 55 -16.36 -14.78 -2.30
N ASP A 56 -17.42 -14.67 -1.49
CA ASP A 56 -17.47 -15.31 -0.17
C ASP A 56 -17.65 -16.84 -0.29
N LYS A 57 -18.31 -17.32 -1.36
CA LYS A 57 -18.39 -18.75 -1.72
C LYS A 57 -17.03 -19.31 -2.16
N LEU A 58 -16.21 -18.52 -2.86
CA LEU A 58 -14.84 -18.87 -3.26
C LEU A 58 -13.83 -18.89 -2.10
N LYS A 59 -14.16 -18.28 -0.96
CA LYS A 59 -13.31 -18.19 0.22
C LYS A 59 -13.52 -19.34 1.24
N LYS A 60 -14.53 -20.17 1.03
CA LYS A 60 -14.87 -21.32 1.88
C LYS A 60 -14.19 -22.59 1.36
#